data_AF-A0A947MM03-F1
#
_entry.id   AF-A0A947MM03-F1
#
_cell.length_a   1.000
_cell.length_b   1.000
_cell.length_c   1.000
_cell.angle_alpha   90.00
_cell.angle_beta   90.00
_cell.angle_gamma   90.00
#
_symmetry.space_group_name_H-M   'P 1'
#
loop_
_entity.id
_entity.type
_entity.pdbx_description
1 polymer ?
#
loop_
_entity_poly.entity_id
_entity_poly.type
_entity_poly.pdbx_seq_one_letter_code
_entity_poly.pdbx_strand_id
1 'polypeptide(L)'
;MPKANHPQIGEWFEVSHYLKRVTEGRKKIWRPFPNHPIEYYSKPFKGLFIGYRYLQDGTREWEDLGEGGIYIFTPTNHFLVYQFVYANNRKPVYALPIHCKKVGAQS
;
A
#
# COMPACT_ATOMS: atom_id res chain seq x y z
N MET A 1 6.42 24.16 -16.09
CA MET A 1 5.73 23.18 -15.21
C MET A 1 6.75 22.67 -14.21
N PRO A 2 6.54 22.75 -12.89
CA PRO A 2 7.49 22.18 -11.94
C PRO A 2 7.55 20.67 -12.21
N LYS A 3 8.76 20.13 -12.45
CA LYS A 3 8.97 18.69 -12.52
C LYS A 3 8.45 18.10 -11.20
N ALA A 4 7.44 17.25 -11.25
CA ALA A 4 7.06 16.46 -10.10
C ALA A 4 8.31 15.67 -9.69
N ASN A 5 8.92 16.02 -8.56
CA ASN A 5 10.09 15.32 -8.05
C ASN A 5 9.63 13.93 -7.61
N HIS A 6 9.73 12.98 -8.52
CA HIS A 6 9.50 11.57 -8.24
C HIS A 6 10.41 11.13 -7.09
N PRO A 7 9.88 10.43 -6.07
CA PRO A 7 10.69 9.85 -5.00
C PRO A 7 11.84 9.01 -5.52
N GLN A 8 12.99 9.12 -4.85
CA GLN A 8 14.16 8.29 -5.09
C GLN A 8 14.31 7.25 -3.99
N ILE A 9 14.77 6.06 -4.35
CA ILE A 9 15.08 4.99 -3.39
C ILE A 9 16.08 5.52 -2.35
N GLY A 10 15.81 5.27 -1.08
CA GLY A 10 16.61 5.76 0.05
C GLY A 10 16.13 7.08 0.65
N GLU A 11 15.11 7.72 0.07
CA GLU A 11 14.52 8.92 0.66
C GLU A 11 13.58 8.57 1.82
N TRP A 12 13.61 9.39 2.87
CA TRP A 12 12.72 9.23 4.03
C TRP A 12 11.43 10.01 3.86
N PHE A 13 10.32 9.37 4.22
CA PHE A 13 8.98 9.95 4.19
C PHE A 13 8.30 9.81 5.55
N GLU A 14 7.49 10.80 5.88
CA GLU A 14 6.45 10.68 6.88
C GLU A 14 5.19 10.15 6.20
N VAL A 15 4.68 9.02 6.70
CA VAL A 15 3.57 8.28 6.11
C VAL A 15 2.41 8.31 7.08
N SER A 16 1.35 9.03 6.69
CA SER A 16 0.15 9.22 7.51
C SER A 16 -0.80 8.02 7.50
N HIS A 17 -0.81 7.26 6.39
CA HIS A 17 -1.67 6.09 6.22
C HIS A 17 -0.95 5.01 5.44
N TYR A 18 -1.11 3.77 5.87
CA TYR A 18 -0.65 2.60 5.12
C TYR A 18 -1.82 1.85 4.51
N LEU A 19 -1.54 1.07 3.47
CA LEU A 19 -2.51 0.23 2.80
C LEU A 19 -2.47 -1.18 3.38
N LYS A 20 -3.64 -1.69 3.76
CA LYS A 20 -3.85 -3.07 4.13
C LYS A 20 -4.87 -3.70 3.19
N ARG A 21 -4.57 -4.91 2.72
CA ARG A 21 -5.53 -5.69 1.94
C ARG A 21 -6.59 -6.24 2.87
N VAL A 22 -7.85 -5.97 2.57
CA VAL A 22 -9.03 -6.42 3.32
C VAL A 22 -9.95 -7.22 2.39
N THR A 23 -10.78 -8.08 3.00
CA THR A 23 -11.80 -8.85 2.28
C THR A 23 -13.17 -8.45 2.81
N GLU A 24 -14.07 -8.07 1.90
CA GLU A 24 -15.43 -7.62 2.20
C GLU A 24 -16.42 -8.34 1.30
N GLY A 25 -17.07 -9.36 1.86
CA GLY A 25 -17.81 -10.31 1.05
C GLY A 25 -16.92 -10.90 -0.03
N ARG A 26 -17.28 -10.69 -1.30
CA ARG A 26 -16.52 -11.14 -2.47
C ARG A 26 -15.39 -10.19 -2.88
N LYS A 27 -15.31 -8.96 -2.32
CA LYS A 27 -14.31 -7.97 -2.72
C LYS A 27 -13.00 -8.18 -1.96
N LYS A 28 -11.87 -8.09 -2.66
CA LYS A 28 -10.53 -7.93 -2.06
C LYS A 28 -9.99 -6.58 -2.46
N ILE A 29 -9.92 -5.67 -1.50
CA ILE A 29 -9.55 -4.27 -1.73
C ILE A 29 -8.42 -3.84 -0.80
N TRP A 30 -7.63 -2.86 -1.21
CA TRP A 30 -6.68 -2.19 -0.34
C TRP A 30 -7.32 -0.96 0.28
N ARG A 31 -7.27 -0.85 1.60
CA ARG A 31 -7.77 0.32 2.32
C ARG A 31 -6.66 1.06 3.05
N PRO A 32 -6.70 2.40 3.09
CA PRO A 32 -5.81 3.19 3.92
C PRO A 32 -6.22 3.06 5.39
N PHE A 33 -5.23 2.88 6.26
CA PHE A 33 -5.39 2.85 7.71
C PHE A 33 -4.45 3.89 8.34
N PRO A 34 -4.94 4.74 9.26
CA PRO A 34 -4.14 5.79 9.89
C PRO A 34 -3.19 5.28 10.97
N ASN A 35 -3.49 4.09 11.53
CA ASN A 35 -2.68 3.51 12.59
C ASN A 35 -1.41 2.92 11.99
N HIS A 36 -0.36 2.79 12.76
CA HIS A 36 0.81 2.08 12.30
C HIS A 36 0.53 0.56 12.17
N PRO A 37 1.17 -0.20 11.25
CA PRO A 37 0.94 -1.64 11.15
C PRO A 37 1.40 -2.45 12.38
N ILE A 38 2.29 -1.87 13.19
CA ILE A 38 2.85 -2.51 14.40
C ILE A 38 2.43 -1.80 15.70
N GLU A 39 2.02 -0.53 15.64
CA GLU A 39 1.67 0.23 16.85
C GLU A 39 0.18 0.57 16.86
N TYR A 40 -0.42 0.49 18.05
CA TYR A 40 -1.83 0.82 18.28
C TYR A 40 -2.13 2.32 18.24
N TYR A 41 -1.10 3.16 18.07
CA TYR A 41 -1.25 4.60 18.04
C TYR A 41 -1.46 5.11 16.61
N SER A 42 -2.42 6.02 16.46
CA SER A 42 -2.80 6.73 15.23
C SER A 42 -1.81 7.82 14.84
N LYS A 43 -0.51 7.52 14.88
CA LYS A 43 0.55 8.48 14.52
C LYS A 43 1.13 8.14 13.15
N PRO A 44 1.44 9.15 12.33
CA PRO A 44 2.26 8.97 11.15
C PRO A 44 3.59 8.28 11.51
N PHE A 45 4.09 7.44 10.62
CA PHE A 45 5.37 6.76 10.81
C PHE A 45 6.41 7.24 9.80
N LYS A 46 7.69 7.11 10.16
CA LYS A 46 8.80 7.41 9.27
C LYS A 46 9.20 6.15 8.49
N GLY A 47 9.08 6.18 7.17
CA GLY A 47 9.41 5.07 6.27
C GLY A 47 10.50 5.44 5.28
N LEU A 48 11.42 4.52 5.03
CA LEU A 48 12.42 4.62 3.96
C LEU A 48 11.79 4.13 2.66
N PHE A 49 11.75 4.99 1.64
CA PHE A 49 11.22 4.64 0.33
C PHE A 49 12.15 3.64 -0.37
N ILE A 50 11.58 2.51 -0.81
CA ILE A 50 12.33 1.43 -1.46
C ILE A 50 11.84 1.12 -2.88
N GLY A 51 10.81 1.80 -3.36
CA GLY A 51 10.35 1.68 -4.73
C GLY A 51 8.85 1.85 -4.91
N TYR A 52 8.41 1.57 -6.13
CA TYR A 52 7.01 1.63 -6.51
C TYR A 52 6.44 0.22 -6.66
N ARG A 53 5.13 0.08 -6.41
CA ARG A 53 4.41 -1.16 -6.73
C ARG A 53 3.06 -0.83 -7.33
N TYR A 54 2.63 -1.62 -8.32
CA TYR A 54 1.24 -1.62 -8.75
C TYR A 54 0.45 -2.57 -7.87
N LEU A 55 -0.58 -2.04 -7.23
CA LEU A 55 -1.56 -2.83 -6.49
C LEU A 55 -2.88 -2.86 -7.25
N GLN A 56 -3.63 -3.93 -7.00
CA GLN A 56 -4.93 -4.15 -7.61
C GLN A 56 -5.96 -4.54 -6.57
N ASP A 57 -7.14 -3.94 -6.73
CA ASP A 57 -8.38 -4.38 -6.11
C ASP A 57 -9.09 -5.33 -7.07
N GLY A 58 -10.02 -6.11 -6.55
CA GLY A 58 -10.87 -6.94 -7.39
C GLY A 58 -11.92 -7.72 -6.62
N THR A 59 -12.68 -8.50 -7.35
CA THR A 59 -13.64 -9.46 -6.81
C THR A 59 -13.09 -10.87 -6.89
N ARG A 60 -13.48 -11.72 -5.94
CA ARG A 60 -13.19 -13.14 -5.92
C ARG A 60 -14.52 -13.89 -6.01
N GLU A 61 -14.66 -14.68 -7.05
CA GLU A 61 -15.89 -15.42 -7.34
C GLU A 61 -15.57 -16.91 -7.40
N TRP A 62 -16.53 -17.74 -6.98
CA TRP A 62 -16.42 -19.19 -7.08
C TRP A 62 -17.04 -19.64 -8.38
N GLU A 63 -16.27 -20.36 -9.18
CA GLU A 63 -16.73 -21.03 -10.39
C GLU A 63 -16.75 -22.53 -10.14
N ASP A 64 -17.93 -23.13 -10.28
CA ASP A 64 -18.14 -24.57 -10.17
C ASP A 64 -17.81 -25.23 -11.52
N LEU A 65 -16.93 -26.23 -11.49
CA LEU A 65 -16.45 -26.98 -12.64
C LEU A 65 -16.96 -28.43 -12.64
N GLY A 66 -17.98 -28.75 -11.82
CA GLY A 66 -18.65 -30.05 -11.77
C GLY A 66 -17.98 -31.06 -10.84
N GLU A 67 -16.64 -31.21 -10.88
CA GLU A 67 -15.86 -32.08 -9.96
C GLU A 67 -15.23 -31.31 -8.79
N GLY A 68 -15.66 -30.07 -8.58
CA GLY A 68 -15.07 -29.10 -7.66
C GLY A 68 -15.15 -27.71 -8.25
N GLY A 69 -14.53 -26.72 -7.61
CA GLY A 69 -14.51 -25.38 -8.17
C GLY A 69 -13.25 -24.62 -7.85
N ILE A 70 -13.10 -23.49 -8.51
CA ILE A 70 -11.97 -22.58 -8.35
C ILE A 70 -12.46 -21.21 -7.95
N TYR A 71 -11.60 -20.48 -7.26
CA TYR A 71 -11.85 -19.06 -7.05
C TYR A 71 -11.12 -18.24 -8.10
N ILE A 72 -11.87 -17.55 -8.96
CA ILE A 72 -11.33 -16.60 -9.91
C ILE A 72 -11.26 -15.22 -9.27
N PHE A 73 -10.13 -14.54 -9.47
CA PHE A 73 -9.97 -13.16 -9.07
C PHE A 73 -10.04 -12.25 -10.29
N THR A 74 -11.01 -11.35 -10.31
CA THR A 74 -11.22 -10.39 -11.38
C THR A 74 -10.78 -9.00 -10.90
N PRO A 75 -9.68 -8.43 -11.43
CA PRO A 75 -9.23 -7.10 -11.06
C PRO A 75 -10.26 -6.02 -11.44
N THR A 76 -10.48 -5.04 -10.56
CA THR A 76 -11.42 -3.93 -10.82
C THR A 76 -10.74 -2.56 -10.81
N ASN A 77 -9.75 -2.36 -9.96
CA ASN A 77 -8.97 -1.11 -9.92
C ASN A 77 -7.48 -1.42 -9.86
N HIS A 78 -6.68 -0.53 -10.44
CA HIS A 78 -5.22 -0.58 -10.39
C HIS A 78 -4.70 0.78 -9.97
N PHE A 79 -3.71 0.81 -9.08
CA PHE A 79 -3.11 2.05 -8.64
C PHE A 79 -1.64 1.86 -8.26
N LEU A 80 -0.85 2.89 -8.52
CA LEU A 80 0.56 2.96 -8.17
C LEU A 80 0.68 3.38 -6.71
N VAL A 81 1.50 2.66 -5.95
CA VAL A 81 1.77 2.95 -4.55
C VAL A 81 3.26 3.09 -4.32
N TYR A 82 3.60 3.79 -3.25
CA TYR A 82 4.95 3.82 -2.72
C TYR A 82 5.16 2.66 -1.77
N GLN A 83 6.32 2.05 -1.86
CA GLN A 83 6.74 0.95 -1.02
C GLN A 83 7.80 1.45 -0.03
N PHE A 84 7.60 1.11 1.24
CA PHE A 84 8.44 1.55 2.34
C PHE A 84 8.91 0.36 3.17
N VAL A 85 10.10 0.51 3.75
CA VAL A 85 10.49 -0.23 4.96
C VAL A 85 10.58 0.75 6.11
N TYR A 86 10.33 0.28 7.33
CA TYR A 86 10.35 1.12 8.52
C TYR A 86 10.80 0.28 9.71
N ALA A 87 11.58 0.90 10.60
CA ALA A 87 12.11 0.28 11.82
C ALA A 87 12.65 -1.16 11.59
N ASN A 88 12.53 -2.04 12.60
CA ASN A 88 13.01 -3.43 12.55
C ASN A 88 12.12 -4.37 11.71
N ASN A 89 11.10 -3.84 11.01
CA ASN A 89 10.21 -4.67 10.22
C ASN A 89 10.76 -4.88 8.82
N ARG A 90 11.15 -6.12 8.51
CA ARG A 90 11.64 -6.51 7.18
C ARG A 90 10.53 -6.62 6.13
N LYS A 91 9.26 -6.51 6.52
CA LYS A 91 8.13 -6.59 5.58
C LYS A 91 7.81 -5.21 5.01
N PRO A 92 7.75 -5.07 3.67
CA PRO A 92 7.37 -3.82 3.06
C PRO A 92 5.95 -3.40 3.42
N VAL A 93 5.77 -2.10 3.58
CA VAL A 93 4.47 -1.45 3.73
C VAL A 93 4.22 -0.59 2.51
N TYR A 94 2.96 -0.45 2.15
CA TYR A 94 2.53 0.29 0.98
C TYR A 94 1.73 1.51 1.42
N ALA A 95 1.87 2.63 0.72
CA ALA A 95 1.04 3.80 0.94
C ALA A 95 0.77 4.52 -0.38
N LEU A 96 -0.37 5.19 -0.47
CA LEU A 96 -0.66 6.05 -1.62
C LEU A 96 0.24 7.30 -1.56
N PRO A 97 0.66 7.85 -2.72
CA PRO A 97 1.48 9.07 -2.77
C PRO A 97 0.89 10.23 -1.96
N ILE A 98 -0.44 10.39 -1.98
CA ILE A 98 -1.16 11.45 -1.25
C ILE A 98 -0.99 11.38 0.27
N HIS A 99 -0.62 10.21 0.82
CA HIS A 99 -0.40 10.01 2.25
C HIS A 99 1.07 10.11 2.67
N CYS A 100 1.96 10.44 1.73
CA CYS A 100 3.40 10.44 1.92
C CYS A 100 3.94 11.87 1.79
N LYS A 101 4.62 12.35 2.84
CA LYS A 101 5.32 13.63 2.82
C LYS A 101 6.82 13.38 2.94
N LYS A 102 7.60 13.86 1.97
CA LYS A 102 9.06 13.76 2.04
C LYS A 102 9.55 14.49 3.29
N VAL A 103 10.35 13.82 4.13
CA VAL A 103 11.02 14.47 5.25
C VAL A 103 12.14 15.31 4.63
N GLY A 104 12.14 16.61 4.90
CA GLY A 104 13.11 17.53 4.29
C GLY A 104 14.54 17.03 4.49
N ALA A 105 15.32 17.01 3.39
CA ALA A 105 16.76 17.18 3.52
C ALA A 105 16.96 18.52 4.23
N GLN A 106 17.72 18.53 5.33
CA GLN A 106 18.13 19.78 5.94
C GLN A 106 18.79 20.63 4.84
N SER A 107 18.20 21.80 4.59
CA SER A 107 18.81 22.89 3.83
C SER A 107 20.04 23.41 4.56
#